data_AF-A0A7L0CHY4-F1
#
_entry.id   AF-A0A7L0CHY4-F1
#
_cell.length_a   1.000
_cell.length_b   1.000
_cell.length_c   1.000
_cell.angle_alpha   90.00
_cell.angle_beta   90.00
_cell.angle_gamma   90.00
#
_symmetry.space_group_name_H-M   'P 1'
#
loop_
_entity.id
_entity.type
_entity.pdbx_description
1 polymer ?
#
loop_
_entity_poly.entity_id
_entity_poly.type
_entity_poly.pdbx_seq_one_letter_code
_entity_poly.pdbx_strand_id
1 'polypeptide(L)'
;QRCCICRLRGASVTCQRRRCPRSFHFPCGSERGCVSQFFGEFKSFCWKHRPVQRVRAVQQEQTACLVCREVVARRPRYDTLVCPTCASAWFHRCCIQGQALRSALHHFRCPLCQDVDAFQEEMFRLGIRIPDR
;
A
#
# COMPACT_ATOMS: atom_id res chain seq x y z
N GLN A 1 21.82 8.60 12.08
CA GLN A 1 21.40 7.89 10.84
C GLN A 1 21.19 8.89 9.71
N ARG A 2 21.67 8.61 8.47
CA ARG A 2 21.48 9.46 7.28
C ARG A 2 20.40 8.87 6.36
N CYS A 3 19.58 9.73 5.76
CA CYS A 3 18.56 9.32 4.80
C CYS A 3 19.21 8.89 3.49
N CYS A 4 18.87 7.70 2.99
CA CYS A 4 19.37 7.20 1.71
C CYS A 4 18.76 7.91 0.48
N ILE A 5 17.75 8.76 0.68
CA ILE A 5 17.03 9.50 -0.37
C ILE A 5 17.56 10.93 -0.46
N CYS A 6 17.37 11.75 0.58
CA CYS A 6 17.80 13.16 0.60
C CYS A 6 19.22 13.39 1.15
N ARG A 7 19.90 12.35 1.66
CA ARG A 7 21.28 12.39 2.21
C ARG A 7 21.48 13.21 3.49
N LEU A 8 20.43 13.84 4.02
CA LEU A 8 20.43 14.58 5.29
C LEU A 8 20.41 13.63 6.51
N ARG A 9 20.81 14.15 7.68
CA ARG A 9 20.79 13.43 8.96
C ARG A 9 19.36 13.35 9.52
N GLY A 10 19.14 12.51 10.52
CA GLY A 10 17.86 12.40 11.24
C GLY A 10 16.86 11.37 10.68
N ALA A 11 17.30 10.49 9.77
CA ALA A 11 16.45 9.40 9.30
C ALA A 11 16.18 8.39 10.43
N SER A 12 14.91 8.19 10.78
CA SER A 12 14.48 7.29 11.85
C SER A 12 13.87 5.97 11.36
N VAL A 13 13.51 5.86 10.09
CA VAL A 13 12.88 4.66 9.52
C VAL A 13 13.94 3.81 8.84
N THR A 14 13.99 2.51 9.14
CA THR A 14 14.94 1.57 8.54
C THR A 14 14.18 0.43 7.84
N CYS A 15 14.70 -0.02 6.71
CA CYS A 15 14.14 -1.16 6.00
C CYS A 15 14.34 -2.47 6.77
N GLN A 16 13.25 -3.15 7.11
CA GLN A 16 13.25 -4.37 7.92
C GLN A 16 13.86 -5.60 7.22
N ARG A 17 14.01 -5.56 5.89
CA ARG A 17 14.67 -6.66 5.15
C ARG A 17 16.09 -6.89 5.69
N ARG A 18 16.37 -8.12 6.13
CA ARG A 18 17.71 -8.55 6.61
C ARG A 18 18.82 -8.04 5.69
N ARG A 19 19.85 -7.44 6.29
CA ARG A 19 21.04 -6.88 5.61
C ARG A 19 20.75 -5.72 4.64
N CYS A 20 19.58 -5.06 4.74
CA CYS A 20 19.34 -3.84 3.98
C CYS A 20 19.81 -2.61 4.78
N PRO A 21 20.83 -1.86 4.32
CA PRO A 21 21.36 -0.72 5.07
C PRO A 21 20.54 0.57 4.86
N ARG A 22 19.36 0.48 4.23
CA ARG A 22 18.59 1.67 3.84
C ARG A 22 17.79 2.19 5.03
N SER A 23 18.19 3.36 5.50
CA SER A 23 17.39 4.21 6.39
C SER A 23 16.89 5.44 5.64
N PHE A 24 15.70 5.93 5.98
CA PHE A 24 15.06 7.07 5.33
C PHE A 24 14.21 7.86 6.33
N HIS A 25 13.97 9.15 6.05
CA HIS A 25 12.89 9.86 6.74
C HIS A 25 11.56 9.29 6.29
N PHE A 26 10.58 9.26 7.18
CA PHE A 26 9.22 8.84 6.85
C PHE A 26 8.64 9.55 5.60
N PRO A 27 8.65 10.90 5.50
CA PRO A 27 8.14 11.59 4.31
C PRO A 27 8.90 11.21 3.02
N CYS A 28 10.24 11.22 3.06
CA CYS A 28 11.04 10.80 1.90
C CYS A 28 10.71 9.37 1.47
N GLY A 29 10.50 8.47 2.45
CA GLY A 29 10.08 7.10 2.19
C GLY A 29 8.76 7.03 1.44
N SER A 30 7.74 7.74 1.92
CA SER A 30 6.41 7.79 1.30
C SER A 30 6.46 8.30 -0.14
N GLU A 31 7.21 9.37 -0.39
CA GLU A 31 7.42 9.94 -1.74
C GLU A 31 8.15 8.96 -2.67
N ARG A 32 9.15 8.24 -2.15
CA ARG A 32 9.91 7.25 -2.93
C ARG A 32 9.18 5.92 -3.13
N GLY A 33 7.99 5.76 -2.53
CA GLY A 33 7.21 4.54 -2.57
C GLY A 33 7.77 3.42 -1.70
N CYS A 34 8.34 3.76 -0.55
CA CYS A 34 8.52 2.83 0.57
C CYS A 34 7.16 2.48 1.19
N VAL A 35 7.10 1.34 1.88
CA VAL A 35 5.90 0.90 2.59
C VAL A 35 6.20 0.88 4.08
N SER A 36 5.37 1.52 4.89
CA SER A 36 5.37 1.40 6.35
C SER A 36 4.07 0.73 6.77
N GLN A 37 4.20 -0.34 7.55
CA GLN A 37 3.07 -1.07 8.11
C GLN A 37 2.69 -0.45 9.45
N PHE A 38 1.40 -0.29 9.70
CA PHE A 38 0.86 0.35 10.91
C PHE A 38 0.24 -0.67 11.88
N PHE A 39 0.72 -1.91 11.83
CA PHE A 39 0.26 -3.04 12.63
C PHE A 39 1.45 -3.87 13.13
N GLY A 40 1.24 -4.64 14.20
CA GLY A 40 2.25 -5.52 14.79
C GLY A 40 3.53 -4.77 15.16
N GLU A 41 4.67 -5.19 14.60
CA GLU A 41 5.99 -4.60 14.86
C GLU A 41 6.26 -3.28 14.07
N PHE A 42 5.25 -2.71 13.40
CA PHE A 42 5.37 -1.45 12.63
C PHE A 42 6.51 -1.47 11.59
N LYS A 43 6.63 -2.58 10.86
CA LYS A 43 7.74 -2.80 9.92
C LYS A 43 7.69 -1.83 8.74
N SER A 44 8.86 -1.31 8.35
CA SER A 44 9.02 -0.51 7.15
C SER A 44 9.93 -1.17 6.13
N PHE A 45 9.65 -0.95 4.84
CA PHE A 45 10.36 -1.56 3.73
C PHE A 45 10.69 -0.51 2.67
N CYS A 46 11.95 -0.49 2.23
CA CYS A 46 12.36 0.43 1.16
C CYS A 46 11.69 0.07 -0.17
N TRP A 47 11.72 0.99 -1.15
CA TRP A 47 11.14 0.79 -2.49
C TRP A 47 11.61 -0.48 -3.24
N LYS A 48 12.77 -1.06 -2.85
CA LYS A 48 13.26 -2.35 -3.40
C LYS A 48 12.74 -3.59 -2.67
N HIS A 49 12.37 -3.46 -1.40
CA HIS A 49 12.00 -4.59 -0.54
C HIS A 49 10.56 -4.50 -0.04
N ARG A 50 9.80 -3.51 -0.50
CA ARG A 50 8.39 -3.36 -0.17
C ARG A 50 7.61 -4.61 -0.58
N PRO A 51 6.55 -4.94 0.15
CA PRO A 51 5.59 -5.93 -0.30
C PRO A 51 5.00 -5.52 -1.65
N VAL A 52 4.78 -6.51 -2.49
CA VAL A 52 4.09 -6.38 -3.77
C VAL A 52 2.93 -7.38 -3.79
N GLN A 53 1.88 -7.05 -4.54
CA GLN A 53 0.78 -7.99 -4.76
C GLN A 53 1.22 -9.03 -5.78
N ARG A 54 0.94 -10.30 -5.48
CA ARG A 54 1.22 -11.43 -6.38
C ARG A 54 -0.04 -11.91 -7.11
N VAL A 55 -0.97 -10.99 -7.36
CA VAL A 55 -2.21 -11.29 -8.07
C VAL A 55 -1.92 -11.24 -9.57
N ARG A 56 -2.25 -12.31 -10.30
CA ARG A 56 -2.22 -12.27 -11.77
C ARG A 56 -3.30 -11.29 -12.22
N ALA A 57 -2.89 -10.17 -12.80
CA ALA A 57 -3.82 -9.22 -13.37
C ALA A 57 -4.69 -9.94 -14.41
N VAL A 58 -6.00 -9.85 -14.27
CA VAL A 58 -6.92 -10.26 -15.34
C VAL A 58 -6.59 -9.38 -16.54
N GLN A 59 -6.38 -9.97 -17.71
CA GLN A 59 -6.14 -9.24 -18.95
C GLN A 59 -7.43 -8.54 -19.38
N GLN A 60 -7.75 -7.42 -18.73
CA GLN A 60 -8.80 -6.51 -19.19
C GLN A 60 -8.15 -5.33 -19.92
N GLU A 61 -8.75 -4.96 -21.06
CA GLU A 61 -8.23 -3.91 -21.92
C GLU A 61 -8.16 -2.56 -21.21
N GLN A 62 -9.07 -2.27 -20.27
CA GLN A 62 -9.02 -1.09 -19.42
C GLN A 62 -9.58 -1.42 -18.03
N THR A 63 -8.82 -1.07 -16.99
CA THR A 63 -9.25 -1.17 -15.59
C THR A 63 -9.35 0.23 -15.02
N ALA A 64 -10.49 0.56 -14.41
CA ALA A 64 -10.74 1.83 -13.75
C ALA A 64 -10.72 1.69 -12.22
N CYS A 65 -10.34 2.75 -11.52
CA CYS A 65 -10.40 2.81 -10.06
C CYS A 65 -11.86 2.81 -9.61
N LEU A 66 -12.27 1.90 -8.74
CA LEU A 66 -13.66 1.85 -8.24
C LEU A 66 -14.05 3.05 -7.35
N VAL A 67 -13.08 3.88 -6.93
CA VAL A 67 -13.32 5.05 -6.07
C VAL A 67 -13.45 6.34 -6.88
N CYS A 68 -12.49 6.66 -7.75
CA CYS A 68 -12.52 7.89 -8.55
C CYS A 68 -13.01 7.68 -10.00
N ARG A 69 -13.18 6.44 -10.45
CA ARG A 69 -13.56 6.05 -11.82
C ARG A 69 -12.56 6.43 -12.92
N GLU A 70 -11.36 6.88 -12.56
CA GLU A 70 -10.27 7.14 -13.50
C GLU A 70 -9.46 5.88 -13.81
N VAL A 71 -8.74 5.89 -14.92
CA VAL A 71 -7.90 4.77 -15.39
C VAL A 71 -6.79 4.48 -14.39
N VAL A 72 -6.58 3.19 -14.08
CA VAL A 72 -5.43 2.73 -13.29
C VAL A 72 -4.43 1.97 -14.15
N ALA A 73 -3.27 1.66 -13.58
CA ALA A 73 -2.34 0.72 -14.18
C ALA A 73 -2.98 -0.64 -14.47
N ARG A 74 -2.66 -1.22 -15.63
CA ARG A 74 -3.03 -2.61 -15.97
C ARG A 74 -2.25 -3.68 -15.17
N ARG A 75 -1.45 -3.28 -14.17
CA ARG A 75 -0.70 -4.21 -13.31
C ARG A 75 -0.61 -3.69 -11.89
N PRO A 76 -0.65 -4.56 -10.87
CA PRO A 76 -0.39 -4.14 -9.50
C PRO A 76 0.99 -3.52 -9.36
N ARG A 77 1.06 -2.36 -8.73
CA ARG A 77 2.29 -1.61 -8.43
C ARG A 77 2.09 -0.79 -7.16
N TYR A 78 3.06 0.04 -6.78
CA TYR A 78 2.94 0.80 -5.53
C TYR A 78 1.70 1.69 -5.50
N ASP A 79 1.43 2.40 -6.60
CA ASP A 79 0.34 3.35 -6.80
C ASP A 79 -0.97 2.70 -7.28
N THR A 80 -0.97 1.41 -7.63
CA THR A 80 -2.15 0.69 -8.12
C THR A 80 -2.32 -0.63 -7.40
N LEU A 81 -3.41 -0.74 -6.63
CA LEU A 81 -3.74 -1.89 -5.82
C LEU A 81 -4.97 -2.61 -6.37
N VAL A 82 -5.07 -3.91 -6.07
CA VAL A 82 -6.19 -4.78 -6.47
C VAL A 82 -6.68 -5.57 -5.25
N CYS A 83 -7.97 -5.87 -5.18
CA CYS A 83 -8.49 -6.81 -4.20
C CYS A 83 -7.88 -8.21 -4.44
N PRO A 84 -7.29 -8.86 -3.41
CA PRO A 84 -6.66 -10.16 -3.55
C PRO A 84 -7.67 -11.27 -3.86
N THR A 85 -8.91 -11.11 -3.41
CA THR A 85 -9.97 -12.13 -3.46
C THR A 85 -10.64 -12.18 -4.83
N CYS A 86 -11.16 -11.05 -5.32
CA CYS A 86 -11.88 -11.02 -6.60
C CYS A 86 -11.02 -10.69 -7.82
N ALA A 87 -9.80 -10.19 -7.62
CA ALA A 87 -8.86 -9.75 -8.67
C ALA A 87 -9.41 -8.73 -9.70
N SER A 88 -10.63 -8.23 -9.47
CA SER A 88 -11.40 -7.38 -10.39
C SER A 88 -11.65 -5.98 -9.83
N ALA A 89 -11.44 -5.78 -8.53
CA ALA A 89 -11.57 -4.47 -7.90
C ALA A 89 -10.21 -3.77 -7.83
N TRP A 90 -10.06 -2.69 -8.59
CA TRP A 90 -8.81 -1.95 -8.75
C TRP A 90 -8.89 -0.55 -8.15
N PHE A 91 -7.76 -0.06 -7.63
CA PHE A 91 -7.69 1.20 -6.92
C PHE A 91 -6.38 1.94 -7.12
N HIS A 92 -6.44 3.27 -7.22
CA HIS A 92 -5.29 4.09 -6.89
C HIS A 92 -4.98 3.98 -5.40
N ARG A 93 -3.69 3.91 -5.05
CA ARG A 93 -3.24 3.86 -3.65
C ARG A 93 -3.78 5.03 -2.83
N CYS A 94 -3.76 6.24 -3.39
CA CYS A 94 -4.29 7.43 -2.72
C CYS A 94 -5.81 7.34 -2.49
N CYS A 95 -6.57 6.87 -3.48
CA CYS A 95 -8.01 6.72 -3.39
C CYS A 95 -8.41 5.71 -2.32
N ILE A 96 -7.78 4.54 -2.30
CA ILE A 96 -8.10 3.51 -1.30
C ILE A 96 -7.62 3.92 0.11
N GLN A 97 -6.51 4.63 0.22
CA GLN A 97 -6.08 5.22 1.49
C GLN A 97 -7.10 6.23 2.02
N GLY A 98 -7.66 7.08 1.14
CA GLY A 98 -8.74 8.00 1.51
C GLY A 98 -10.02 7.26 1.92
N GLN A 99 -10.39 6.19 1.21
CA GLN A 99 -11.54 5.36 1.57
C GLN A 99 -11.34 4.68 2.93
N ALA A 100 -10.17 4.12 3.20
CA ALA A 100 -9.83 3.50 4.49
C ALA A 100 -9.96 4.48 5.66
N LEU A 101 -9.45 5.71 5.49
CA LEU A 101 -9.53 6.75 6.52
C LEU A 101 -10.98 7.18 6.82
N ARG A 102 -11.88 7.14 5.83
CA ARG A 102 -13.30 7.50 6.00
C ARG A 102 -14.15 6.36 6.53
N SER A 103 -13.89 5.13 6.08
CA SER A 103 -14.73 3.96 6.41
C SER A 103 -14.36 3.36 7.77
N ALA A 104 -13.14 3.60 8.25
CA ALA A 104 -12.57 2.95 9.44
C ALA A 104 -12.59 1.41 9.35
N LEU A 105 -12.10 0.74 10.39
CA LEU A 105 -11.91 -0.71 10.40
C LEU A 105 -13.21 -1.48 10.12
N HIS A 106 -14.32 -1.08 10.71
CA HIS A 106 -15.57 -1.84 10.65
C HIS A 106 -16.29 -1.80 9.29
N HIS A 107 -16.04 -0.78 8.47
CA HIS A 107 -16.71 -0.63 7.17
C HIS A 107 -15.76 -0.70 5.98
N PHE A 108 -14.45 -0.87 6.22
CA PHE A 108 -13.47 -0.97 5.16
C PHE A 108 -13.44 -2.37 4.55
N ARG A 109 -14.15 -2.54 3.43
CA ARG A 109 -14.29 -3.82 2.70
C ARG A 109 -14.17 -3.61 1.20
N CYS A 110 -13.96 -4.69 0.46
CA CYS A 110 -13.95 -4.62 -1.00
C CYS A 110 -15.32 -4.13 -1.52
N PRO A 111 -15.41 -3.03 -2.27
CA PRO A 111 -16.69 -2.54 -2.80
C PRO A 111 -17.36 -3.48 -3.80
N LEU A 112 -16.61 -4.42 -4.38
CA LEU A 112 -17.12 -5.35 -5.41
C LEU A 112 -17.59 -6.67 -4.82
N CYS A 113 -16.72 -7.38 -4.10
CA CYS A 113 -17.01 -8.72 -3.56
C CYS A 113 -17.34 -8.73 -2.07
N GLN A 114 -17.34 -7.57 -1.40
CA GLN A 114 -17.65 -7.39 0.02
C GLN A 114 -16.75 -8.13 1.02
N ASP A 115 -15.73 -8.83 0.53
CA ASP A 115 -14.69 -9.44 1.34
C ASP A 115 -14.01 -8.40 2.25
N VAL A 116 -13.92 -8.76 3.53
CA VAL A 116 -13.36 -7.92 4.60
C VAL A 116 -11.97 -8.43 4.95
N ASP A 117 -11.86 -9.70 5.36
CA ASP A 117 -10.67 -10.21 6.03
C ASP A 117 -9.42 -10.17 5.12
N ALA A 118 -9.47 -10.87 3.99
CA ALA A 118 -8.32 -10.93 3.07
C ALA A 118 -8.05 -9.56 2.42
N PHE A 119 -9.10 -8.78 2.16
CA PHE A 119 -8.97 -7.42 1.67
C PHE A 119 -8.22 -6.51 2.65
N GLN A 120 -8.65 -6.48 3.91
CA GLN A 120 -8.02 -5.65 4.94
C GLN A 120 -6.59 -6.09 5.22
N GLU A 121 -6.35 -7.39 5.39
CA GLU A 121 -5.01 -7.95 5.63
C GLU A 121 -4.04 -7.52 4.52
N GLU A 122 -4.45 -7.64 3.26
CA GLU A 122 -3.64 -7.25 2.11
C GLU A 122 -3.40 -5.73 2.07
N MET A 123 -4.42 -4.91 2.33
CA MET A 123 -4.27 -3.45 2.37
C MET A 123 -3.33 -3.02 3.50
N PHE A 124 -3.45 -3.61 4.70
CA PHE A 124 -2.52 -3.41 5.81
C PHE A 124 -1.10 -3.79 5.42
N ARG A 125 -0.91 -5.00 4.87
CA ARG A 125 0.40 -5.50 4.42
C ARG A 125 1.07 -4.53 3.45
N LEU A 126 0.29 -3.92 2.57
CA LEU A 126 0.76 -2.93 1.58
C LEU A 126 0.93 -1.52 2.15
N GLY A 127 0.68 -1.32 3.44
CA GLY A 127 0.87 -0.05 4.17
C GLY A 127 -0.27 0.95 3.98
N ILE A 128 -1.49 0.49 3.69
CA ILE A 128 -2.68 1.31 3.80
C ILE A 128 -3.03 1.44 5.28
N ARG A 129 -3.14 2.67 5.76
CA ARG A 129 -3.55 2.94 7.15
C ARG A 129 -5.06 2.87 7.25
N ILE A 130 -5.56 1.96 8.08
CA ILE A 130 -6.99 1.81 8.40
C ILE A 130 -7.13 2.13 9.90
N PRO A 131 -7.80 3.23 10.28
CA PRO A 131 -7.99 3.58 11.67
C PRO A 131 -9.06 2.70 12.32
N ASP A 132 -8.85 2.37 13.59
CA ASP A 132 -9.86 1.79 14.47
C ASP A 132 -10.44 2.94 15.30
N ARG A 133 -11.67 3.36 14.98
CA ARG A 133 -12.35 4.55 15.53
C ARG A 133 -13.84 4.33 15.59
#